data_AF-A0AAE1R0W4-F1
#
_entry.id   AF-A0AAE1R0W4-F1
#
_cell.length_a   1.000
_cell.length_b   1.000
_cell.length_c   1.000
_cell.angle_alpha   90.00
_cell.angle_beta   90.00
_cell.angle_gamma   90.00
#
_symmetry.space_group_name_H-M   'P 1'
#
loop_
_entity.id
_entity.type
_entity.pdbx_description
1 polymer ?
#
loop_
_entity_poly.entity_id
_entity_poly.type
_entity_poly.pdbx_seq_one_letter_code
_entity_poly.pdbx_strand_id
1 'polypeptide(L)'
;METKRNKLLWEVIATKMKEKGYHRSPEQCKCKWKNLVTRYKGCETLELEALRHQFPFYNELQAIFAARMQRMLWIEAEDGSASGSKKKAISSDEEEENEDSEGEKVSKKKRKVKGNVNIGSSSGSRNKLVSSFKEILDDFMKQQMAMEMQWLKAYEAREEERRIKEMEWRQTMEALENEKLMMERRWREREEQRRMREEARAEKRDALITALLNKLR
;
A
#
# COMPACT_ATOMS: atom_id res chain seq x y z
N MET A 1 10.65 2.29 5.70
CA MET A 1 12.04 2.23 5.22
C MET A 1 12.22 1.10 4.21
N GLU A 2 12.91 1.35 3.10
CA GLU A 2 13.31 0.26 2.20
C GLU A 2 14.28 -0.68 2.93
N THR A 3 13.92 -1.95 3.07
CA THR A 3 14.78 -2.93 3.73
C THR A 3 16.16 -2.95 3.04
N LYS A 4 17.26 -3.08 3.80
CA LYS A 4 18.64 -3.08 3.26
C LYS A 4 18.84 -4.06 2.10
N ARG A 5 18.02 -5.12 2.05
CA ARG A 5 18.00 -6.12 0.99
C ARG A 5 17.45 -5.58 -0.33
N ASN A 6 16.41 -4.73 -0.29
CA ASN A 6 15.81 -4.13 -1.47
C ASN A 6 16.73 -3.09 -2.12
N LYS A 7 17.45 -2.30 -1.33
CA LYS A 7 18.44 -1.36 -1.88
C LYS A 7 19.51 -2.07 -2.72
N LEU A 8 20.10 -3.14 -2.19
CA LEU A 8 21.10 -3.95 -2.90
C LEU A 8 20.52 -4.63 -4.16
N LEU A 9 19.25 -5.03 -4.12
CA LEU A 9 18.59 -5.61 -5.29
C LEU A 9 18.55 -4.63 -6.46
N TRP A 10 18.17 -3.37 -6.20
CA TRP A 10 18.13 -2.35 -7.25
C TRP A 10 19.52 -1.98 -7.78
N GLU A 11 20.54 -1.96 -6.93
CA GLU A 11 21.94 -1.79 -7.35
C GLU A 11 22.40 -2.91 -8.30
N VAL A 12 22.06 -4.16 -7.97
CA VAL A 12 22.36 -5.32 -8.83
C VAL A 12 21.60 -5.23 -10.17
N ILE A 13 20.32 -4.84 -10.14
CA ILE A 13 19.52 -4.68 -11.36
C ILE A 13 20.10 -3.58 -12.26
N ALA A 14 20.45 -2.41 -11.69
CA ALA A 14 21.06 -1.32 -12.42
C ALA A 14 22.40 -1.73 -13.05
N THR A 15 23.22 -2.49 -12.33
CA THR A 15 24.49 -3.03 -12.84
C THR A 15 24.25 -3.97 -14.03
N LYS A 16 23.30 -4.90 -13.93
CA LYS A 16 22.92 -5.79 -15.04
C LYS A 16 22.35 -5.04 -16.24
N MET A 17 21.60 -3.95 -16.00
CA MET A 17 21.14 -3.09 -17.09
C MET A 17 22.31 -2.42 -17.80
N LYS A 18 23.30 -1.92 -17.03
CA LYS A 18 24.52 -1.31 -17.56
C LYS A 18 25.36 -2.30 -18.38
N GLU A 19 25.50 -3.54 -17.93
CA GLU A 19 26.18 -4.62 -18.68
C GLU A 19 25.52 -4.90 -20.04
N LYS A 20 24.21 -4.71 -20.14
CA LYS A 20 23.45 -4.82 -21.40
C LYS A 20 23.48 -3.54 -22.25
N GLY A 21 24.25 -2.53 -21.85
CA GLY A 21 24.36 -1.25 -22.55
C GLY A 21 23.31 -0.19 -22.15
N TYR A 22 22.48 -0.46 -21.14
CA TYR A 22 21.50 0.50 -20.64
C TYR A 22 21.97 1.17 -19.35
N HIS A 23 22.46 2.40 -19.45
CA HIS A 23 22.91 3.18 -18.29
C HIS A 23 21.73 3.75 -17.48
N ARG A 24 21.21 2.96 -16.54
CA ARG A 24 20.12 3.35 -15.64
C ARG A 24 20.56 3.27 -14.18
N SER A 25 20.12 4.23 -13.36
CA SER A 25 20.37 4.21 -11.92
C SER A 25 19.44 3.21 -11.20
N PRO A 26 19.81 2.74 -9.99
CA PRO A 26 18.95 1.88 -9.17
C PRO A 26 17.55 2.47 -8.96
N GLU A 27 17.46 3.78 -8.72
CA GLU A 27 16.23 4.53 -8.50
C GLU A 27 15.39 4.57 -9.78
N GLN A 28 16.03 4.77 -10.94
CA GLN A 28 15.35 4.74 -12.24
C GLN A 28 14.77 3.35 -12.54
N CYS A 29 15.53 2.28 -12.25
CA CYS A 29 15.05 0.90 -12.38
C CYS A 29 13.84 0.64 -11.47
N LYS A 30 13.91 1.07 -10.21
CA LYS A 30 12.82 0.96 -9.24
C LYS A 30 11.57 1.71 -9.69
N CYS A 31 11.72 2.98 -10.11
CA CYS A 31 10.62 3.79 -10.62
C CYS A 31 9.98 3.16 -11.87
N LYS A 32 10.80 2.64 -12.80
CA LYS A 32 10.30 1.96 -14.00
C LYS A 32 9.53 0.70 -13.63
N TRP A 33 10.04 -0.11 -12.71
CA TRP A 33 9.35 -1.29 -12.21
C TRP A 33 8.01 -0.94 -11.57
N LYS A 34 7.97 0.05 -10.67
CA LYS A 34 6.73 0.53 -10.04
C LYS A 34 5.68 0.90 -11.10
N ASN A 35 6.06 1.67 -12.11
CA ASN A 35 5.16 2.05 -13.20
C ASN A 35 4.64 0.85 -14.01
N LEU A 36 5.49 -0.15 -14.27
CA LEU A 36 5.06 -1.37 -14.97
C LEU A 36 4.05 -2.17 -14.14
N VAL A 37 4.31 -2.33 -12.84
CA VAL A 37 3.41 -3.03 -11.90
C VAL A 37 2.08 -2.29 -11.76
N THR A 38 2.09 -0.96 -11.61
CA THR A 38 0.86 -0.16 -11.53
C THR A 38 0.00 -0.31 -12.79
N ARG A 39 0.62 -0.25 -13.98
CA ARG A 39 -0.12 -0.46 -15.24
C ARG A 39 -0.68 -1.87 -15.36
N TYR A 40 0.12 -2.88 -14.99
CA TYR A 40 -0.33 -4.27 -14.97
C TYR A 40 -1.54 -4.48 -14.05
N LYS A 41 -1.49 -3.99 -12.80
CA LYS A 41 -2.61 -4.09 -11.84
C LYS A 41 -3.86 -3.38 -12.35
N GLY A 42 -3.71 -2.20 -12.99
CA GLY A 42 -4.82 -1.50 -13.61
C GLY A 42 -5.49 -2.28 -14.74
N CYS A 43 -4.72 -3.04 -15.52
CA CYS A 43 -5.25 -3.93 -16.57
C CYS A 43 -5.87 -5.21 -16.01
N GLU A 44 -5.44 -5.69 -14.83
CA GLU A 44 -5.98 -6.89 -14.19
C GLU A 44 -7.38 -6.68 -13.60
N THR A 45 -7.67 -5.46 -13.13
CA THR A 45 -8.97 -5.09 -12.54
C THR A 45 -10.06 -4.78 -13.56
N LEU A 46 -9.71 -4.58 -14.84
CA LEU A 46 -10.66 -4.28 -15.91
C LEU A 46 -10.94 -5.57 -16.69
N GLU A 47 -12.20 -6.02 -16.65
CA GLU A 47 -12.69 -7.26 -17.29
C GLU A 47 -12.62 -7.24 -18.84
N LEU A 48 -12.09 -6.17 -19.42
CA LEU A 48 -11.94 -6.01 -20.86
C LEU A 48 -10.61 -6.61 -21.33
N GLU A 49 -10.65 -7.86 -21.81
CA GLU A 49 -9.55 -8.57 -22.48
C GLU A 49 -8.78 -7.69 -23.49
N ALA A 50 -9.48 -6.77 -24.17
CA ALA A 50 -8.90 -5.83 -25.12
C ALA A 50 -7.89 -4.84 -24.51
N LEU A 51 -8.05 -4.41 -23.25
CA LEU A 51 -7.09 -3.54 -22.57
C LEU A 51 -5.84 -4.29 -22.12
N ARG A 52 -5.96 -5.58 -21.78
CA ARG A 52 -4.81 -6.45 -21.46
C ARG A 52 -3.86 -6.56 -22.65
N HIS A 53 -4.42 -6.66 -23.87
CA HIS A 53 -3.66 -6.69 -25.12
C HIS A 53 -3.04 -5.33 -25.51
N GLN A 54 -3.51 -4.21 -24.94
CA GLN A 54 -2.96 -2.88 -25.20
C GLN A 54 -1.66 -2.62 -24.43
N PHE A 55 -1.42 -3.31 -23.32
CA PHE A 55 -0.18 -3.19 -22.55
C PHE A 55 0.86 -4.20 -23.07
N PRO A 56 1.93 -3.76 -23.76
CA PRO A 56 2.83 -4.68 -24.48
C PRO A 56 3.56 -5.69 -23.58
N PHE A 57 3.72 -5.38 -22.30
CA PHE A 57 4.44 -6.22 -21.33
C PHE A 57 3.49 -7.01 -20.41
N TYR A 58 2.18 -7.03 -20.69
CA TYR A 58 1.20 -7.66 -19.80
C TYR A 58 1.50 -9.15 -19.56
N ASN A 59 1.66 -9.91 -20.65
CA ASN A 59 1.91 -11.35 -20.60
C ASN A 59 3.22 -11.69 -19.89
N GLU A 60 4.27 -10.89 -20.09
CA GLU A 60 5.56 -11.08 -19.43
C GLU A 60 5.44 -10.86 -17.91
N LEU A 61 4.71 -9.81 -17.49
CA LEU A 61 4.46 -9.55 -16.07
C LEU A 61 3.56 -10.61 -15.44
N GLN A 62 2.49 -11.02 -16.13
CA GLN A 62 1.60 -12.11 -15.71
C GLN A 62 2.40 -13.39 -15.48
N ALA A 63 3.32 -13.74 -16.39
CA ALA A 63 4.16 -14.92 -16.26
C ALA A 63 5.08 -14.84 -15.04
N ILE A 64 5.66 -13.68 -14.76
CA ILE A 64 6.50 -13.46 -13.56
C ILE A 64 5.69 -13.66 -12.27
N PHE A 65 4.49 -13.09 -12.19
CA PHE A 65 3.63 -13.19 -11.01
C PHE A 65 3.04 -14.60 -10.85
N ALA A 66 2.57 -15.22 -11.93
CA ALA A 66 2.09 -16.61 -11.91
C ALA A 66 3.21 -17.57 -11.48
N ALA A 67 4.44 -17.40 -11.98
CA ALA A 67 5.59 -18.21 -11.57
C ALA A 67 6.02 -17.96 -10.11
N ARG A 68 5.75 -16.76 -9.55
CA ARG A 68 5.91 -16.51 -8.10
C ARG A 68 4.85 -17.27 -7.30
N MET A 69 3.59 -17.20 -7.71
CA MET A 69 2.48 -17.91 -7.07
C MET A 69 2.71 -19.43 -7.07
N GLN A 70 3.09 -19.99 -8.22
CA GLN A 70 3.40 -21.42 -8.35
C GLN A 70 4.57 -21.86 -7.46
N ARG A 71 5.62 -21.03 -7.32
CA ARG A 71 6.73 -21.31 -6.41
C ARG A 71 6.33 -21.28 -4.94
N MET A 72 5.44 -20.36 -4.56
CA MET A 72 4.89 -20.33 -3.19
C MET A 72 4.11 -21.61 -2.90
N LEU A 73 3.20 -22.00 -3.79
CA LEU A 73 2.40 -23.23 -3.68
C LEU A 73 3.24 -24.51 -3.67
N TRP A 74 4.35 -24.55 -4.44
CA TRP A 74 5.29 -25.67 -4.41
C TRP A 74 6.05 -25.80 -3.08
N ILE A 75 6.43 -24.67 -2.46
CA ILE A 75 7.10 -24.67 -1.16
C ILE A 75 6.15 -25.14 -0.05
N GLU A 76 4.86 -24.80 -0.13
CA GLU A 76 3.83 -25.24 0.81
C GLU A 76 3.47 -26.73 0.67
N ALA A 77 3.57 -27.30 -0.54
CA ALA A 77 3.32 -28.71 -0.79
C ALA A 77 4.46 -29.63 -0.28
N GLU A 78 5.70 -29.14 -0.23
CA GLU A 78 6.86 -29.92 0.22
C GLU A 78 7.14 -29.86 1.73
N ASP A 79 6.59 -28.88 2.47
CA ASP A 79 6.80 -28.74 3.93
C ASP A 79 5.83 -29.59 4.79
N GLY A 80 4.97 -30.40 4.15
CA GLY A 80 4.09 -31.36 4.81
C GLY A 80 4.75 -32.69 5.22
N SER A 81 6.05 -32.87 4.98
CA SER A 81 6.78 -34.09 5.38
C SER A 81 8.23 -33.82 5.79
N ALA A 82 8.49 -34.06 7.09
CA ALA A 82 9.79 -34.31 7.73
C ALA A 82 10.71 -33.12 8.08
N SER A 83 10.76 -32.83 9.38
CA SER A 83 11.97 -32.66 10.23
C SER A 83 13.22 -32.00 9.63
N GLY A 84 13.55 -30.82 10.17
CA GLY A 84 14.94 -30.50 10.55
C GLY A 84 15.81 -29.71 9.55
N SER A 85 16.02 -28.44 9.89
CA SER A 85 17.23 -27.64 9.66
C SER A 85 17.53 -27.06 8.26
N LYS A 86 17.43 -25.73 8.20
CA LYS A 86 18.19 -24.76 7.36
C LYS A 86 18.12 -24.94 5.84
N LYS A 87 17.18 -24.24 5.21
CA LYS A 87 17.42 -23.52 3.95
C LYS A 87 16.78 -22.13 3.98
N LYS A 88 17.57 -21.11 3.64
CA LYS A 88 17.13 -19.73 3.44
C LYS A 88 16.14 -19.70 2.27
N ALA A 89 14.84 -19.58 2.54
CA ALA A 89 13.85 -19.16 1.57
C ALA A 89 13.59 -17.66 1.75
N ILE A 90 13.80 -16.92 0.68
CA ILE A 90 13.66 -15.48 0.56
C ILE A 90 12.18 -15.13 0.41
N SER A 91 11.46 -15.02 1.52
CA SER A 91 10.22 -14.25 1.54
C SER A 91 10.59 -12.78 1.66
N SER A 92 10.66 -12.12 0.50
CA SER A 92 10.68 -10.66 0.39
C SER A 92 9.33 -10.30 -0.20
N ASP A 93 8.34 -10.34 0.67
CA ASP A 93 7.03 -9.74 0.50
C ASP A 93 6.86 -8.91 1.74
N GLU A 94 7.33 -7.66 1.69
CA GLU A 94 6.76 -6.58 2.46
C GLU A 94 6.82 -5.34 1.58
N GLU A 95 5.62 -4.82 1.37
CA GLU A 95 5.35 -3.51 0.86
C GLU A 95 6.05 -2.45 1.72
N GLU A 96 6.00 -1.22 1.20
CA GLU A 96 5.99 0.00 2.01
C GLU A 96 7.27 0.84 2.18
N GLU A 97 7.12 2.03 1.60
CA GLU A 97 6.96 3.28 2.34
C GLU A 97 8.12 3.75 3.22
N ASN A 98 8.55 4.95 2.85
CA ASN A 98 9.57 5.80 3.43
C ASN A 98 9.15 6.20 4.85
N GLU A 99 9.91 5.88 5.88
CA GLU A 99 10.21 6.89 6.91
C GLU A 99 11.54 6.64 7.64
N ASP A 100 12.29 7.72 7.80
CA ASP A 100 13.63 7.86 8.36
C ASP A 100 13.61 7.93 9.90
N SER A 101 14.53 7.24 10.57
CA SER A 101 14.98 7.63 11.93
C SER A 101 16.22 6.85 12.34
N GLU A 102 17.25 7.64 12.64
CA GLU A 102 18.62 7.28 12.98
C GLU A 102 18.82 6.76 14.41
N GLY A 103 19.97 6.06 14.62
CA GLY A 103 20.64 5.83 15.91
C GLY A 103 20.19 4.55 16.64
N GLU A 104 21.04 3.64 17.15
CA GLU A 104 22.47 3.63 17.37
C GLU A 104 22.95 2.17 17.53
N LYS A 105 24.23 1.91 17.25
CA LYS A 105 24.87 0.60 17.30
C LYS A 105 25.50 0.36 18.68
N VAL A 106 25.38 -0.84 19.26
CA VAL A 106 26.38 -1.33 20.24
C VAL A 106 26.70 -2.82 20.06
N SER A 107 28.00 -3.07 20.10
CA SER A 107 28.79 -4.25 19.72
C SER A 107 28.68 -5.45 20.68
N LYS A 108 28.56 -6.67 20.14
CA LYS A 108 28.65 -7.93 20.90
C LYS A 108 30.11 -8.32 21.18
N LYS A 109 30.53 -8.33 22.45
CA LYS A 109 31.81 -8.88 22.92
C LYS A 109 31.62 -10.34 23.36
N LYS A 110 32.23 -11.28 22.63
CA LYS A 110 32.37 -12.70 22.99
C LYS A 110 33.21 -12.84 24.27
N ARG A 111 32.71 -13.54 25.29
CA ARG A 111 33.54 -14.20 26.32
C ARG A 111 33.30 -15.70 26.26
N LYS A 112 34.41 -16.43 26.08
CA LYS A 112 34.54 -17.89 26.07
C LYS A 112 34.74 -18.33 27.51
N VAL A 113 33.84 -19.13 28.07
CA VAL A 113 34.05 -19.84 29.34
C VAL A 113 34.16 -21.33 29.04
N LYS A 114 35.24 -21.89 29.58
CA LYS A 114 35.77 -23.23 29.40
C LYS A 114 34.90 -24.19 30.21
N GLY A 115 34.40 -25.24 29.57
CA GLY A 115 33.59 -26.26 30.22
C GLY A 115 34.42 -27.13 31.16
N ASN A 116 33.83 -27.45 32.30
CA ASN A 116 34.09 -28.68 33.03
C ASN A 116 32.84 -29.01 33.84
N VAL A 117 32.07 -30.04 33.44
CA VAL A 117 30.99 -30.58 34.27
C VAL A 117 31.11 -32.10 34.30
N ASN A 118 31.43 -32.55 35.50
CA ASN A 118 31.50 -33.92 35.94
C ASN A 118 30.07 -34.51 35.97
N ILE A 119 29.85 -35.64 35.31
CA ILE A 119 28.55 -36.33 35.27
C ILE A 119 28.44 -37.20 36.53
N GLY A 120 27.64 -36.72 37.50
CA GLY A 120 27.14 -37.49 38.63
C GLY A 120 25.61 -37.54 38.56
N SER A 121 25.07 -38.73 38.31
CA SER A 121 23.63 -38.98 38.20
C SER A 121 22.91 -38.76 39.54
N SER A 122 21.96 -37.82 39.59
CA SER A 122 20.97 -37.73 40.66
C SER A 122 19.56 -37.50 40.09
N SER A 123 18.63 -38.34 40.56
CA SER A 123 17.28 -38.53 40.02
C SER A 123 16.32 -37.34 40.23
N GLY A 124 16.70 -36.33 41.03
CA GLY A 124 15.87 -35.13 41.29
C GLY A 124 15.99 -34.00 40.26
N SER A 125 16.95 -34.09 39.34
CA SER A 125 17.31 -32.98 38.43
C SER A 125 16.44 -32.92 37.16
N ARG A 126 15.83 -34.05 36.76
CA ARG A 126 15.02 -34.16 35.54
C ARG A 126 13.74 -33.31 35.61
N ASN A 127 13.05 -33.32 36.75
CA ASN A 127 11.81 -32.54 36.91
C ASN A 127 12.07 -31.02 36.93
N LYS A 128 13.20 -30.58 37.47
CA LYS A 128 13.57 -29.14 37.52
C LYS A 128 13.94 -28.61 36.13
N LEU A 129 14.59 -29.44 35.32
CA LEU A 129 14.98 -29.09 33.95
C LEU A 129 13.76 -29.11 33.00
N VAL A 130 12.82 -30.03 33.22
CA VAL A 130 11.52 -30.06 32.52
C VAL A 130 10.67 -28.84 32.89
N SER A 131 10.62 -28.43 34.18
CA SER A 131 9.95 -27.19 34.58
C SER A 131 10.62 -25.95 33.96
N SER A 132 11.94 -25.86 33.99
CA SER A 132 12.67 -24.73 33.39
C SER A 132 12.48 -24.66 31.87
N PHE A 133 12.43 -25.80 31.17
CA PHE A 133 12.14 -25.83 29.73
C PHE A 133 10.70 -25.43 29.43
N LYS A 134 9.75 -25.82 30.28
CA LYS A 134 8.35 -25.41 30.18
C LYS A 134 8.20 -23.89 30.38
N GLU A 135 8.93 -23.30 31.33
CA GLU A 135 8.97 -21.85 31.53
C GLU A 135 9.56 -21.12 30.31
N ILE A 136 10.64 -21.64 29.71
CA ILE A 136 11.23 -21.07 28.49
C ILE A 136 10.25 -21.15 27.30
N LEU A 137 9.51 -22.26 27.16
CA LEU A 137 8.47 -22.40 26.14
C LEU A 137 7.31 -21.43 26.38
N ASP A 138 6.84 -21.30 27.62
CA ASP A 138 5.78 -20.34 27.97
C ASP A 138 6.23 -18.90 27.70
N ASP A 139 7.48 -18.55 28.00
CA ASP A 139 8.02 -17.22 27.73
C ASP A 139 8.23 -16.98 26.23
N PHE A 140 8.60 -18.00 25.45
CA PHE A 140 8.63 -17.91 23.99
C PHE A 140 7.24 -17.68 23.40
N MET A 141 6.22 -18.40 23.88
CA MET A 141 4.84 -18.21 23.45
C MET A 141 4.31 -16.82 23.82
N LYS A 142 4.62 -16.31 25.02
CA LYS A 142 4.28 -14.92 25.40
C LYS A 142 4.97 -13.89 24.53
N GLN A 143 6.26 -14.10 24.21
CA GLN A 143 7.02 -13.22 23.31
C GLN A 143 6.43 -13.22 21.89
N GLN A 144 6.05 -14.39 21.39
CA GLN A 144 5.40 -14.54 20.10
C GLN A 144 4.07 -13.77 20.05
N MET A 145 3.19 -13.98 21.04
CA MET A 145 1.90 -13.27 21.15
C MET A 145 2.07 -11.76 21.30
N ALA A 146 3.09 -11.30 22.04
CA ALA A 146 3.36 -9.88 22.21
C ALA A 146 3.81 -9.21 20.89
N MET A 147 4.65 -9.89 20.11
CA MET A 147 5.01 -9.42 18.77
C MET A 147 3.79 -9.37 17.86
N GLU A 148 2.99 -10.44 17.81
CA GLU A 148 1.79 -10.50 16.98
C GLU A 148 0.78 -9.39 17.33
N MET A 149 0.60 -9.12 18.63
CA MET A 149 -0.25 -8.02 19.11
C MET A 149 0.31 -6.64 18.70
N GLN A 150 1.63 -6.43 18.76
CA GLN A 150 2.25 -5.19 18.29
C GLN A 150 2.10 -5.02 16.78
N TRP A 151 2.27 -6.10 16.01
CA TRP A 151 2.05 -6.11 14.57
C TRP A 151 0.60 -5.78 14.22
N LEU A 152 -0.37 -6.42 14.88
CA LEU A 152 -1.79 -6.16 14.64
C LEU A 152 -2.15 -4.71 14.98
N LYS A 153 -1.64 -4.18 16.10
CA LYS A 153 -1.88 -2.79 16.49
C LYS A 153 -1.25 -1.78 15.53
N ALA A 154 -0.03 -2.06 15.04
CA ALA A 154 0.62 -1.22 14.05
C ALA A 154 -0.11 -1.25 12.70
N TYR A 155 -0.58 -2.44 12.30
CA TYR A 155 -1.41 -2.61 11.12
C TYR A 155 -2.73 -1.84 11.24
N GLU A 156 -3.44 -1.99 12.35
CA GLU A 156 -4.71 -1.30 12.60
C GLU A 156 -4.54 0.23 12.63
N ALA A 157 -3.48 0.74 13.27
CA ALA A 157 -3.17 2.17 13.25
C ALA A 157 -2.92 2.70 11.82
N ARG A 158 -2.22 1.92 10.98
CA ARG A 158 -2.01 2.26 9.57
C ARG A 158 -3.33 2.23 8.79
N GLU A 159 -4.20 1.25 9.04
CA GLU A 159 -5.54 1.21 8.44
C GLU A 159 -6.38 2.43 8.82
N GLU A 160 -6.34 2.83 10.09
CA GLU A 160 -7.02 4.02 10.57
C GLU A 160 -6.48 5.29 9.93
N GLU A 161 -5.16 5.42 9.80
CA GLU A 161 -4.53 6.54 9.13
C GLU A 161 -4.97 6.62 7.66
N ARG A 162 -5.04 5.48 6.95
CA ARG A 162 -5.56 5.42 5.58
C ARG A 162 -7.03 5.86 5.54
N ARG A 163 -7.88 5.40 6.46
CA ARG A 163 -9.29 5.83 6.52
C ARG A 163 -9.42 7.32 6.80
N ILE A 164 -8.61 7.87 7.70
CA ILE A 164 -8.63 9.31 8.01
C ILE A 164 -8.26 10.12 6.77
N LYS A 165 -7.15 9.78 6.11
CA LYS A 165 -6.73 10.44 4.86
C LYS A 165 -7.79 10.34 3.77
N GLU A 166 -8.45 9.20 3.64
CA GLU A 166 -9.54 9.02 2.68
C GLU A 166 -10.77 9.86 3.03
N MET A 167 -11.16 9.92 4.31
CA MET A 167 -12.27 10.75 4.78
C MET A 167 -11.97 12.25 4.58
N GLU A 168 -10.77 12.70 4.93
CA GLU A 168 -10.32 14.08 4.69
C GLU A 168 -10.36 14.40 3.20
N TRP A 169 -9.83 13.51 2.36
CA TRP A 169 -9.89 13.69 0.91
C TRP A 169 -11.34 13.82 0.41
N ARG A 170 -12.24 12.93 0.86
CA ARG A 170 -13.67 13.01 0.51
C ARG A 170 -14.31 14.33 0.96
N GLN A 171 -14.04 14.78 2.17
CA GLN A 171 -14.54 16.06 2.69
C GLN A 171 -14.02 17.25 1.87
N THR A 172 -12.73 17.25 1.52
CA THR A 172 -12.16 18.33 0.69
C THR A 172 -12.78 18.38 -0.70
N MET A 173 -13.04 17.22 -1.31
CA MET A 173 -13.71 17.12 -2.60
C MET A 173 -15.15 17.64 -2.53
N GLU A 174 -15.91 17.22 -1.51
CA GLU A 174 -17.27 17.69 -1.27
C GLU A 174 -17.31 19.22 -1.02
N ALA A 175 -16.36 19.77 -0.28
CA ALA A 175 -16.27 21.21 -0.03
C ALA A 175 -16.06 22.00 -1.33
N LEU A 176 -15.18 21.53 -2.22
CA LEU A 176 -14.96 22.15 -3.53
C LEU A 176 -16.20 22.09 -4.42
N GLU A 177 -16.91 20.96 -4.44
CA GLU A 177 -18.16 20.82 -5.18
C GLU A 177 -19.25 21.75 -4.65
N ASN A 178 -19.38 21.84 -3.32
CA ASN A 178 -20.32 22.75 -2.67
C ASN A 178 -19.98 24.22 -2.96
N GLU A 179 -18.71 24.61 -2.95
CA GLU A 179 -18.28 25.96 -3.31
C GLU A 179 -18.69 26.29 -4.76
N LYS A 180 -18.42 25.38 -5.70
CA LYS A 180 -18.82 25.53 -7.10
C LYS A 180 -20.34 25.68 -7.23
N LEU A 181 -21.10 24.84 -6.56
CA LEU A 181 -22.57 24.88 -6.58
C LEU A 181 -23.12 26.20 -6.00
N MET A 182 -22.50 26.72 -4.95
CA MET A 182 -22.86 28.01 -4.36
C MET A 182 -22.54 29.18 -5.30
N MET A 183 -21.41 29.15 -6.00
CA MET A 183 -21.07 30.15 -7.01
C MET A 183 -22.04 30.11 -8.20
N GLU A 184 -22.38 28.94 -8.71
CA GLU A 184 -23.38 28.76 -9.77
C GLU A 184 -24.75 29.27 -9.35
N ARG A 185 -25.17 28.99 -8.11
CA ARG A 185 -26.43 29.49 -7.55
C ARG A 185 -26.48 31.01 -7.50
N ARG A 186 -25.40 31.65 -7.01
CA ARG A 186 -25.27 33.13 -6.99
C ARG A 186 -25.25 33.73 -8.39
N TRP A 187 -24.64 33.05 -9.35
CA TRP A 187 -24.65 33.50 -10.75
C TRP A 187 -26.05 33.42 -11.35
N ARG A 188 -26.74 32.28 -11.15
CA ARG A 188 -28.11 32.05 -11.63
C ARG A 188 -29.07 33.08 -11.06
N GLU A 189 -29.00 33.37 -9.77
CA GLU A 189 -29.85 34.37 -9.12
C GLU A 189 -29.62 35.78 -9.69
N ARG A 190 -28.36 36.18 -9.92
CA ARG A 190 -28.04 37.45 -10.59
C ARG A 190 -28.54 37.49 -12.03
N GLU A 191 -28.47 36.38 -12.75
CA GLU A 191 -29.02 36.24 -14.09
C GLU A 191 -30.54 36.34 -14.11
N GLU A 192 -31.22 35.65 -13.20
CA GLU A 192 -32.67 35.72 -13.04
C GLU A 192 -33.11 37.14 -12.69
N GLN A 193 -32.38 37.86 -11.84
CA GLN A 193 -32.65 39.28 -11.58
C GLN A 193 -32.46 40.17 -12.82
N ARG A 194 -31.52 39.83 -13.72
CA ARG A 194 -31.37 40.52 -15.02
C ARG A 194 -32.57 40.21 -15.92
N ARG A 195 -32.92 38.92 -16.06
CA ARG A 195 -34.05 38.45 -16.85
C ARG A 195 -35.36 39.07 -16.37
N MET A 196 -35.65 39.05 -15.06
CA MET A 196 -36.83 39.67 -14.46
C MET A 196 -36.95 41.16 -14.80
N ARG A 197 -35.84 41.90 -14.80
CA ARG A 197 -35.84 43.33 -15.20
C ARG A 197 -36.10 43.51 -16.69
N GLU A 198 -35.64 42.59 -17.53
CA GLU A 198 -35.90 42.61 -18.97
C GLU A 198 -37.34 42.23 -19.29
N GLU A 199 -37.87 41.20 -18.64
CA GLU A 199 -39.27 40.77 -18.73
C GLU A 199 -40.21 41.89 -18.27
N ALA A 200 -39.96 42.55 -17.14
CA ALA A 200 -40.77 43.70 -16.71
C ALA A 200 -40.76 44.86 -17.71
N ARG A 201 -39.68 45.03 -18.50
CA ARG A 201 -39.65 46.01 -19.60
C ARG A 201 -40.39 45.51 -20.83
N ALA A 202 -40.29 44.22 -21.15
CA ALA A 202 -41.03 43.59 -22.22
C ALA A 202 -42.54 43.65 -21.96
N GLU A 203 -43.00 43.28 -20.76
CA GLU A 203 -44.39 43.38 -20.33
C GLU A 203 -44.94 44.81 -20.46
N LYS A 204 -44.17 45.83 -20.08
CA LYS A 204 -44.56 47.23 -20.30
C LYS A 204 -44.73 47.56 -21.78
N ARG A 205 -43.82 47.09 -22.64
CA ARG A 205 -43.94 47.27 -24.11
C ARG A 205 -45.18 46.54 -24.64
N ASP A 206 -45.40 45.30 -24.22
CA ASP A 206 -46.53 44.48 -24.66
C ASP A 206 -47.87 45.05 -24.17
N ALA A 207 -47.93 45.58 -22.95
CA ALA A 207 -49.10 46.28 -22.43
C ALA A 207 -49.44 47.54 -23.25
N LEU A 208 -48.42 48.32 -23.64
CA LEU A 208 -48.61 49.48 -24.51
C LEU A 208 -49.11 49.08 -25.90
N ILE A 209 -48.50 48.06 -26.51
CA ILE A 209 -48.92 47.53 -27.81
C ILE A 209 -50.37 47.05 -27.74
N THR A 210 -50.72 46.28 -26.71
CA THR A 210 -52.07 45.77 -26.47
C THR A 210 -53.09 46.91 -26.31
N ALA A 211 -52.75 47.95 -25.53
CA ALA A 211 -53.61 49.11 -25.34
C ALA A 211 -53.84 49.89 -26.65
N LEU A 212 -52.81 50.00 -27.51
CA LEU A 212 -52.95 50.63 -28.82
C LEU A 212 -53.83 49.81 -29.76
N LEU A 213 -53.63 48.48 -29.82
CA LEU A 213 -54.44 47.59 -30.64
C LEU A 213 -55.92 47.61 -30.24
N ASN A 214 -56.22 47.67 -28.95
CA ASN A 214 -57.60 47.77 -28.46
C ASN A 214 -58.31 49.08 -28.86
N LYS A 215 -57.55 50.16 -29.14
CA LYS A 215 -58.12 51.43 -29.62
C LYS A 215 -58.34 51.47 -31.13
N LEU A 216 -57.74 50.55 -31.87
CA LEU A 216 -57.88 50.41 -33.32
C LEU A 216 -59.00 49.44 -33.73
N ARG A 217 -59.65 48.82 -32.74
CA ARG A 217 -60.80 47.93 -32.88
C ARG A 217 -62.09 48.68 -32.57
#